data_AF-A0A497NZM0-F1
#
_entry.id   AF-A0A497NZM0-F1
#
_cell.length_a   1.000
_cell.length_b   1.000
_cell.length_c   1.000
_cell.angle_alpha   90.00
_cell.angle_beta   90.00
_cell.angle_gamma   90.00
#
_symmetry.space_group_name_H-M   'P 1'
#
loop_
_entity.id
_entity.type
_entity.pdbx_description
1 polymer ?
#
loop_
_entity_poly.entity_id
_entity_poly.type
_entity_poly.pdbx_seq_one_letter_code
_entity_poly.pdbx_strand_id
1 'polypeptide(L)'
;MIRTADPSIFNEEEFRSQLRKAEEDVGCKLLGERSHGNRWETIHEIPLWAERAGIQYESSLGIKMWESRPPMQGYWVGTGLPYHFIDPNGYRRMNLLEIPFFGSDNIFFWKPVEYIVAIKPDVCKSFIAGMGLSEDEAFEITRRFLDEALEKYHTANCYCFHPIYLAARKLKKPVYYTDTLLRKLVNHARERGAGIIGINSWNNFWRARENAEVESIEWNMEESSLKCRVKSPTGVESLTFIAPLEFDGKRAEVLVDGREKKFEEARILGGDYAMFTVDIKAAEEITIEVKYAKPPRQ
;
A
#
# COMPACT_ATOMS: atom_id res chain seq x y z
N MET A 1 -24.80 -19.04 2.12
CA MET A 1 -24.27 -18.80 0.77
C MET A 1 -24.62 -17.36 0.40
N ILE A 2 -23.62 -16.49 0.22
CA ILE A 2 -23.80 -15.16 -0.36
C ILE A 2 -23.33 -15.26 -1.80
N ARG A 3 -24.20 -14.98 -2.77
CA ARG A 3 -23.87 -14.97 -4.21
C ARG A 3 -23.64 -13.53 -4.64
N THR A 4 -22.48 -13.22 -5.20
CA THR A 4 -22.21 -11.92 -5.83
C THR A 4 -23.02 -11.75 -7.13
N ALA A 5 -23.01 -10.53 -7.71
CA ALA A 5 -23.78 -10.14 -8.90
C ALA A 5 -23.82 -11.21 -10.01
N ASP A 6 -24.92 -11.24 -10.78
CA ASP A 6 -25.17 -12.23 -11.84
C ASP A 6 -23.94 -12.39 -12.77
N PRO A 7 -23.28 -13.56 -12.75
CA PRO A 7 -22.07 -13.79 -13.53
C PRO A 7 -22.33 -13.83 -15.04
N SER A 8 -23.58 -13.92 -15.49
CA SER A 8 -23.93 -13.87 -16.91
C SER A 8 -23.73 -12.48 -17.54
N ILE A 9 -23.41 -11.46 -16.74
CA ILE A 9 -23.47 -10.04 -17.14
C ILE A 9 -22.13 -9.31 -16.99
N PHE A 10 -21.16 -9.82 -16.22
CA PHE A 10 -19.96 -9.04 -15.93
C PHE A 10 -18.83 -9.26 -16.93
N ASN A 11 -18.69 -8.31 -17.86
CA ASN A 11 -17.66 -8.26 -18.89
C ASN A 11 -17.04 -6.84 -18.95
N GLU A 12 -16.13 -6.60 -19.89
CA GLU A 12 -15.49 -5.27 -20.05
C GLU A 12 -16.50 -4.14 -20.34
N GLU A 13 -17.60 -4.43 -21.05
CA GLU A 13 -18.64 -3.43 -21.36
C GLU A 13 -19.39 -3.01 -20.09
N GLU A 14 -19.79 -3.98 -19.27
CA GLU A 14 -20.46 -3.74 -17.99
C GLU A 14 -19.52 -3.05 -17.00
N PHE A 15 -18.25 -3.45 -16.93
CA PHE A 15 -17.23 -2.74 -16.15
C PHE A 15 -17.15 -1.26 -16.54
N ARG A 16 -17.05 -0.96 -17.84
CA ARG A 16 -17.00 0.42 -18.34
C ARG A 16 -18.31 1.17 -18.09
N SER A 17 -19.46 0.49 -18.15
CA SER A 17 -20.77 1.07 -17.85
C SER A 17 -20.86 1.52 -16.39
N GLN A 18 -20.49 0.64 -15.45
CA GLN A 18 -20.46 0.94 -14.03
C GLN A 18 -19.45 2.04 -13.69
N LEU A 19 -18.26 2.01 -14.32
CA LEU A 19 -17.26 3.05 -14.14
C LEU A 19 -17.78 4.41 -14.60
N ARG A 20 -18.36 4.52 -15.81
CA ARG A 20 -18.95 5.78 -16.30
C ARG A 20 -20.01 6.29 -15.35
N LYS A 21 -20.92 5.41 -14.90
CA LYS A 21 -21.98 5.80 -13.96
C LYS A 21 -21.41 6.31 -12.64
N ALA A 22 -20.38 5.66 -12.11
CA ALA A 22 -19.72 6.08 -10.88
C ALA A 22 -19.04 7.45 -11.06
N GLU A 23 -18.33 7.67 -12.17
CA GLU A 23 -17.71 8.95 -12.50
C GLU A 23 -18.74 10.08 -12.69
N GLU A 24 -19.89 9.79 -13.30
CA GLU A 24 -21.03 10.72 -13.41
C GLU A 24 -21.59 11.09 -12.04
N ASP A 25 -21.76 10.10 -11.15
CA ASP A 25 -22.29 10.31 -9.80
C ASP A 25 -21.35 11.13 -8.91
N VAL A 26 -20.03 10.93 -9.04
CA VAL A 26 -19.04 11.69 -8.25
C VAL A 26 -18.63 13.00 -8.92
N GLY A 27 -18.90 13.18 -10.21
CA GLY A 27 -18.54 14.36 -10.99
C GLY A 27 -17.06 14.48 -11.34
N CYS A 28 -16.29 13.39 -11.25
CA CYS A 28 -14.86 13.37 -11.57
C CYS A 28 -14.40 11.98 -12.07
N LYS A 29 -13.23 11.96 -12.72
CA LYS A 29 -12.59 10.70 -13.13
C LYS A 29 -12.08 9.95 -11.91
N LEU A 30 -12.37 8.65 -11.86
CA LEU A 30 -11.88 7.80 -10.78
C LEU A 30 -10.45 7.35 -11.09
N LEU A 31 -9.57 7.43 -10.11
CA LEU A 31 -8.17 6.99 -10.26
C LEU A 31 -8.00 5.50 -9.93
N GLY A 32 -8.95 4.92 -9.20
CA GLY A 32 -8.84 3.55 -8.75
C GLY A 32 -10.18 2.86 -8.62
N GLU A 33 -10.10 1.55 -8.54
CA GLU A 33 -11.26 0.68 -8.36
C GLU A 33 -10.94 -0.45 -7.37
N ARG A 34 -12.00 -1.02 -6.80
CA ARG A 34 -11.95 -2.31 -6.10
C ARG A 34 -13.19 -3.08 -6.53
N SER A 35 -12.98 -4.30 -6.99
CA SER A 35 -14.06 -5.14 -7.48
C SER A 35 -14.92 -5.69 -6.35
N HIS A 36 -16.24 -5.64 -6.54
CA HIS A 36 -17.19 -6.14 -5.55
C HIS A 36 -16.95 -7.64 -5.28
N GLY A 37 -16.89 -8.01 -4.00
CA GLY A 37 -16.57 -9.37 -3.57
C GLY A 37 -15.12 -9.79 -3.88
N ASN A 38 -14.22 -8.85 -4.16
CA ASN A 38 -12.85 -9.10 -4.61
C ASN A 38 -12.81 -10.08 -5.80
N ARG A 39 -13.75 -9.90 -6.73
CA ARG A 39 -13.86 -10.74 -7.93
C ARG A 39 -12.55 -10.66 -8.70
N TRP A 40 -11.91 -11.81 -8.88
CA TRP A 40 -10.68 -11.89 -9.65
C TRP A 40 -10.39 -13.33 -10.12
N GLU A 41 -10.24 -13.53 -11.43
CA GLU A 41 -9.78 -14.81 -12.00
C GLU A 41 -8.37 -14.71 -12.57
N THR A 42 -8.19 -13.78 -13.51
CA THR A 42 -6.93 -13.58 -14.22
C THR A 42 -6.69 -12.09 -14.48
N ILE A 43 -5.46 -11.76 -14.86
CA ILE A 43 -5.12 -10.38 -15.22
C ILE A 43 -5.76 -9.90 -16.53
N HIS A 44 -6.26 -10.79 -17.39
CA HIS A 44 -6.87 -10.44 -18.69
C HIS A 44 -8.33 -9.99 -18.57
N GLU A 45 -8.83 -9.93 -17.34
CA GLU A 45 -10.15 -9.43 -17.00
C GLU A 45 -10.03 -8.03 -16.38
N ILE A 46 -10.45 -7.88 -15.12
CA ILE A 46 -10.52 -6.61 -14.40
C ILE A 46 -9.23 -5.79 -14.50
N PRO A 47 -8.01 -6.33 -14.25
CA PRO A 47 -6.79 -5.53 -14.39
C PRO A 47 -6.59 -4.97 -15.80
N LEU A 48 -6.83 -5.77 -16.84
CA LEU A 48 -6.67 -5.31 -18.23
C LEU A 48 -7.76 -4.30 -18.62
N TRP A 49 -9.00 -4.52 -18.17
CA TRP A 49 -10.11 -3.60 -18.41
C TRP A 49 -9.90 -2.25 -17.71
N ALA A 50 -9.44 -2.29 -16.46
CA ALA A 50 -9.10 -1.11 -15.67
C ALA A 50 -7.97 -0.30 -16.33
N GLU A 51 -6.88 -0.95 -16.74
CA GLU A 51 -5.78 -0.29 -17.47
C GLU A 51 -6.30 0.38 -18.75
N ARG A 52 -7.09 -0.32 -19.57
CA ARG A 52 -7.67 0.23 -20.82
C ARG A 52 -8.65 1.37 -20.58
N ALA A 53 -9.33 1.38 -19.44
CA ALA A 53 -10.23 2.45 -19.03
C ALA A 53 -9.50 3.67 -18.44
N GLY A 54 -8.17 3.60 -18.26
CA GLY A 54 -7.37 4.69 -17.69
C GLY A 54 -7.36 4.72 -16.16
N ILE A 55 -7.82 3.66 -15.50
CA ILE A 55 -7.68 3.48 -14.05
C ILE A 55 -6.20 3.30 -13.72
N GLN A 56 -5.75 3.92 -12.64
CA GLN A 56 -4.35 3.92 -12.22
C GLN A 56 -4.04 2.83 -11.21
N TYR A 57 -4.99 2.44 -10.37
CA TYR A 57 -4.80 1.37 -9.41
C TYR A 57 -6.04 0.51 -9.14
N GLU A 58 -5.79 -0.71 -8.70
CA GLU A 58 -6.74 -1.71 -8.24
C GLU A 58 -6.42 -2.05 -6.77
N SER A 59 -7.36 -2.66 -6.04
CA SER A 59 -7.14 -3.05 -4.65
C SER A 59 -7.97 -4.28 -4.24
N SER A 60 -8.00 -5.34 -5.05
CA SER A 60 -8.76 -6.57 -4.75
C SER A 60 -7.86 -7.75 -4.36
N LEU A 61 -6.56 -7.71 -4.68
CA LEU A 61 -5.59 -8.76 -4.38
C LEU A 61 -4.80 -8.46 -3.11
N GLY A 62 -5.54 -8.25 -2.03
CA GLY A 62 -4.96 -7.91 -0.75
C GLY A 62 -4.71 -9.09 0.17
N ILE A 63 -5.80 -9.72 0.62
CA ILE A 63 -5.77 -10.60 1.77
C ILE A 63 -5.74 -12.07 1.42
N LYS A 64 -4.74 -12.78 1.93
CA LYS A 64 -4.70 -14.24 1.97
C LYS A 64 -5.01 -14.73 3.37
N MET A 65 -6.04 -15.55 3.47
CA MET A 65 -6.36 -16.30 4.68
C MET A 65 -5.92 -17.74 4.47
N TRP A 66 -5.09 -18.28 5.37
CA TRP A 66 -4.75 -19.70 5.33
C TRP A 66 -5.74 -20.52 6.16
N GLU A 67 -6.04 -21.74 5.72
CA GLU A 67 -6.87 -22.73 6.41
C GLU A 67 -6.22 -23.29 7.70
N SER A 68 -5.26 -22.57 8.28
CA SER A 68 -4.63 -22.94 9.55
C SER A 68 -5.59 -22.73 10.73
N ARG A 69 -5.33 -23.43 11.84
CA ARG A 69 -5.97 -23.17 13.14
C ARG A 69 -4.90 -22.79 14.17
N PRO A 70 -4.83 -21.51 14.62
CA PRO A 70 -5.69 -20.38 14.27
C PRO A 70 -5.49 -19.87 12.83
N PRO A 71 -6.47 -19.15 12.24
CA PRO A 71 -6.35 -18.60 10.90
C PRO A 71 -5.18 -17.62 10.83
N MET A 72 -4.31 -17.80 9.84
CA MET A 72 -3.26 -16.83 9.54
C MET A 72 -3.75 -15.85 8.46
N GLN A 73 -3.27 -14.61 8.54
CA GLN A 73 -3.58 -13.53 7.61
C GLN A 73 -2.28 -12.96 7.04
N GLY A 74 -2.29 -12.61 5.76
CA GLY A 74 -1.15 -12.03 5.07
C GLY A 74 -1.53 -11.60 3.65
N TYR A 75 -0.53 -11.37 2.80
CA TYR A 75 -0.74 -10.91 1.44
C TYR A 75 -0.70 -12.05 0.42
N TRP A 76 -1.53 -11.99 -0.62
CA TRP A 76 -1.55 -13.01 -1.69
C TRP A 76 -0.20 -13.20 -2.38
N VAL A 77 0.49 -12.09 -2.64
CA VAL A 77 1.81 -12.06 -3.30
C VAL A 77 2.96 -11.83 -2.32
N GLY A 78 2.70 -11.91 -1.01
CA GLY A 78 3.72 -11.76 0.02
C GLY A 78 4.19 -10.32 0.30
N THR A 79 3.53 -9.30 -0.26
CA THR A 79 3.86 -7.89 -0.02
C THR A 79 2.62 -7.03 0.19
N GLY A 80 2.72 -6.04 1.09
CA GLY A 80 1.75 -4.95 1.24
C GLY A 80 2.14 -3.67 0.49
N LEU A 81 3.27 -3.70 -0.24
CA LEU A 81 3.68 -2.60 -1.10
C LEU A 81 2.93 -2.69 -2.44
N PRO A 82 2.61 -1.54 -3.07
CA PRO A 82 2.07 -1.54 -4.41
C PRO A 82 3.00 -2.23 -5.41
N TYR A 83 2.39 -2.87 -6.40
CA TYR A 83 3.13 -3.53 -7.48
C TYR A 83 2.36 -3.48 -8.80
N HIS A 84 3.08 -3.61 -9.90
CA HIS A 84 2.48 -3.69 -11.22
C HIS A 84 2.18 -5.14 -11.59
N PHE A 85 1.07 -5.35 -12.29
CA PHE A 85 0.80 -6.61 -12.98
C PHE A 85 1.73 -6.78 -14.19
N ILE A 86 2.06 -8.04 -14.51
CA ILE A 86 2.79 -8.41 -15.72
C ILE A 86 1.85 -9.20 -16.62
N ASP A 87 1.63 -8.71 -17.84
CA ASP A 87 0.90 -9.44 -18.88
C ASP A 87 1.71 -10.67 -19.32
N PRO A 88 1.24 -11.92 -19.09
CA PRO A 88 1.99 -13.10 -19.53
C PRO A 88 2.06 -13.16 -21.06
N ASN A 89 1.16 -12.48 -21.77
CA ASN A 89 1.25 -12.31 -23.21
C ASN A 89 2.27 -11.21 -23.52
N GLY A 90 3.52 -11.60 -23.71
CA GLY A 90 4.61 -10.69 -24.07
C GLY A 90 5.33 -10.04 -22.89
N TYR A 91 5.04 -10.46 -21.66
CA TYR A 91 5.75 -10.05 -20.43
C TYR A 91 5.77 -8.54 -20.19
N ARG A 92 4.74 -7.83 -20.64
CA ARG A 92 4.64 -6.37 -20.51
C ARG A 92 4.20 -5.99 -19.10
N ARG A 93 4.88 -5.02 -18.50
CA ARG A 93 4.40 -4.34 -17.28
C ARG A 93 3.14 -3.54 -17.58
N MET A 94 2.03 -3.87 -16.93
CA MET A 94 0.78 -3.12 -17.03
C MET A 94 0.90 -1.78 -16.30
N ASN A 95 0.35 -0.71 -16.85
CA ASN A 95 0.24 0.60 -16.22
C ASN A 95 -0.91 0.68 -15.20
N LEU A 96 -1.12 -0.39 -14.45
CA LEU A 96 -2.07 -0.48 -13.34
C LEU A 96 -1.32 -0.99 -12.11
N LEU A 97 -1.42 -0.27 -11.00
CA LEU A 97 -0.89 -0.71 -9.72
C LEU A 97 -1.93 -1.56 -9.00
N GLU A 98 -1.54 -2.71 -8.48
CA GLU A 98 -2.27 -3.28 -7.35
C GLU A 98 -1.81 -2.57 -6.08
N ILE A 99 -2.76 -2.10 -5.27
CA ILE A 99 -2.53 -1.64 -3.90
C ILE A 99 -3.16 -2.67 -2.96
N PRO A 100 -2.38 -3.61 -2.41
CA PRO A 100 -2.91 -4.70 -1.61
C PRO A 100 -3.60 -4.19 -0.35
N PHE A 101 -4.80 -4.68 -0.08
CA PHE A 101 -5.46 -4.45 1.20
C PHE A 101 -5.14 -5.55 2.20
N PHE A 102 -4.78 -5.15 3.41
CA PHE A 102 -4.44 -6.08 4.46
C PHE A 102 -5.68 -6.72 5.07
N GLY A 103 -6.70 -5.91 5.40
CA GLY A 103 -7.84 -6.36 6.18
C GLY A 103 -9.16 -5.69 5.81
N SER A 104 -10.26 -6.33 6.19
CA SER A 104 -11.59 -5.73 6.12
C SER A 104 -12.44 -6.15 7.30
N ASP A 105 -13.43 -5.34 7.63
CA ASP A 105 -14.46 -5.68 8.61
C ASP A 105 -15.14 -7.03 8.37
N ASN A 106 -15.52 -7.35 7.13
CA ASN A 106 -16.13 -8.65 6.80
C ASN A 106 -15.18 -9.81 7.12
N ILE A 107 -13.87 -9.63 6.94
CA ILE A 107 -12.90 -10.67 7.29
C ILE A 107 -12.75 -10.81 8.81
N PHE A 108 -12.65 -9.71 9.56
CA PHE A 108 -12.44 -9.80 10.99
C PHE A 108 -13.68 -10.31 11.74
N PHE A 109 -14.86 -9.82 11.39
CA PHE A 109 -16.04 -9.92 12.25
C PHE A 109 -17.09 -10.94 11.79
N TRP A 110 -17.11 -11.34 10.51
CA TRP A 110 -18.00 -12.43 10.11
C TRP A 110 -17.58 -13.71 10.82
N LYS A 111 -18.56 -14.48 11.28
CA LYS A 111 -18.29 -15.87 11.65
C LYS A 111 -17.73 -16.60 10.42
N PRO A 112 -16.80 -17.55 10.60
CA PRO A 112 -16.29 -18.35 9.50
C PRO A 112 -17.43 -18.92 8.65
N VAL A 113 -17.48 -18.53 7.38
CA VAL A 113 -18.54 -18.89 6.45
C VAL A 113 -17.96 -19.13 5.06
N GLU A 114 -18.47 -20.14 4.37
CA GLU A 114 -18.15 -20.33 2.97
C GLU A 114 -18.77 -19.21 2.13
N TYR A 115 -17.90 -18.47 1.47
CA TYR A 115 -18.23 -17.39 0.57
C TYR A 115 -17.96 -17.84 -0.87
N ILE A 116 -18.93 -17.67 -1.75
CA ILE A 116 -18.83 -18.07 -3.16
C ILE A 116 -18.94 -16.83 -4.03
N VAL A 117 -17.87 -16.53 -4.75
CA VAL A 117 -17.81 -15.43 -5.70
C VAL A 117 -18.00 -15.98 -7.09
N ALA A 118 -19.06 -15.53 -7.76
CA ALA A 118 -19.22 -15.77 -9.18
C ALA A 118 -18.35 -14.76 -9.94
N ILE A 119 -17.45 -15.27 -10.79
CA ILE A 119 -16.46 -14.46 -11.52
C ILE A 119 -16.94 -14.19 -12.95
N LYS A 120 -17.29 -15.26 -13.67
CA LYS A 120 -17.89 -15.24 -15.02
C LYS A 120 -18.96 -16.34 -15.12
N PRO A 121 -19.77 -16.43 -16.21
CA PRO A 121 -21.01 -17.22 -16.23
C PRO A 121 -20.87 -18.64 -15.68
N ASP A 122 -19.74 -19.28 -15.97
CA ASP A 122 -19.44 -20.67 -15.61
C ASP A 122 -18.27 -20.84 -14.63
N VAL A 123 -17.77 -19.75 -14.02
CA VAL A 123 -16.66 -19.82 -13.04
C VAL A 123 -17.03 -19.14 -11.74
N CYS A 124 -17.00 -19.94 -10.68
CA CYS A 124 -17.11 -19.49 -9.30
C CYS A 124 -15.87 -19.91 -8.52
N LYS A 125 -15.48 -19.12 -7.52
CA LYS A 125 -14.49 -19.52 -6.52
C LYS A 125 -15.14 -19.49 -5.14
N SER A 126 -14.89 -20.51 -4.33
CA SER A 126 -15.27 -20.50 -2.91
C SER A 126 -14.05 -20.31 -2.03
N PHE A 127 -14.25 -19.66 -0.88
CA PHE A 127 -13.25 -19.56 0.18
C PHE A 127 -13.94 -19.37 1.53
N ILE A 128 -13.25 -19.68 2.62
CA ILE A 128 -13.72 -19.38 3.97
C ILE A 128 -13.40 -17.91 4.29
N ALA A 129 -14.44 -17.11 4.42
CA ALA A 129 -14.35 -15.72 4.89
C ALA A 129 -14.71 -15.65 6.38
N GLY A 130 -14.25 -14.60 7.05
CA GLY A 130 -14.62 -14.33 8.44
C GLY A 130 -13.76 -15.07 9.46
N MET A 131 -13.38 -14.37 10.52
CA MET A 131 -12.63 -14.90 11.66
C MET A 131 -13.47 -14.96 12.94
N GLY A 132 -14.60 -14.26 12.99
CA GLY A 132 -15.52 -14.23 14.13
C GLY A 132 -14.95 -13.51 15.36
N LEU A 133 -14.05 -12.55 15.15
CA LEU A 133 -13.33 -11.86 16.23
C LEU A 133 -14.20 -10.79 16.91
N SER A 134 -13.85 -10.48 18.15
CA SER A 134 -14.22 -9.23 18.81
C SER A 134 -13.39 -8.04 18.28
N GLU A 135 -13.81 -6.81 18.58
CA GLU A 135 -13.05 -5.61 18.22
C GLU A 135 -11.67 -5.57 18.88
N ASP A 136 -11.52 -6.18 20.06
CA ASP A 136 -10.24 -6.23 20.79
C ASP A 136 -9.29 -7.25 20.18
N GLU A 137 -9.78 -8.45 19.82
CA GLU A 137 -8.97 -9.45 19.12
C GLU A 137 -8.54 -8.97 17.73
N ALA A 138 -9.44 -8.34 16.98
CA ALA A 138 -9.10 -7.73 15.70
C ALA A 138 -8.07 -6.60 15.86
N PHE A 139 -8.17 -5.82 16.94
CA PHE A 139 -7.19 -4.78 17.24
C PHE A 139 -5.82 -5.38 17.53
N GLU A 140 -5.69 -6.43 18.34
CA GLU A 140 -4.37 -7.02 18.63
C GLU A 140 -3.67 -7.56 17.36
N ILE A 141 -4.42 -8.14 16.43
CA ILE A 141 -3.88 -8.57 15.14
C ILE A 141 -3.38 -7.35 14.36
N THR A 142 -4.26 -6.37 14.13
CA THR A 142 -3.96 -5.22 13.30
C THR A 142 -2.88 -4.31 13.90
N ARG A 143 -2.82 -4.20 15.23
CA ARG A 143 -1.75 -3.54 16.00
C ARG A 143 -0.41 -4.19 15.73
N ARG A 144 -0.30 -5.52 15.89
CA ARG A 144 0.93 -6.26 15.62
C ARG A 144 1.40 -6.06 14.18
N PHE A 145 0.49 -6.14 13.21
CA PHE A 145 0.84 -5.93 11.81
C PHE A 145 1.26 -4.50 11.49
N LEU A 146 0.72 -3.48 12.19
CA LEU A 146 1.22 -2.12 12.04
C LEU A 146 2.62 -1.98 12.63
N ASP A 147 2.86 -2.55 13.81
CA ASP A 147 4.17 -2.53 14.47
C ASP A 147 5.22 -3.21 13.57
N GLU A 148 4.92 -4.40 13.05
CA GLU A 148 5.80 -5.13 12.12
C GLU A 148 5.99 -4.39 10.79
N ALA A 149 4.96 -3.71 10.28
CA ALA A 149 5.07 -2.89 9.08
C ALA A 149 6.02 -1.70 9.26
N LEU A 150 6.06 -1.10 10.45
CA LEU A 150 6.96 0.01 10.77
C LEU A 150 8.40 -0.45 11.05
N GLU A 151 8.54 -1.55 11.79
CA GLU A 151 9.83 -1.97 12.36
C GLU A 151 10.60 -2.95 11.48
N LYS A 152 9.89 -3.74 10.65
CA LYS A 152 10.50 -4.89 9.98
C LYS A 152 10.28 -4.90 8.48
N TYR A 153 9.04 -4.73 8.03
CA TYR A 153 8.69 -4.94 6.61
C TYR A 153 8.64 -3.64 5.79
N HIS A 154 8.57 -2.47 6.45
CA HIS A 154 8.46 -1.16 5.82
C HIS A 154 7.38 -1.12 4.72
N THR A 155 6.16 -1.53 5.09
CA THR A 155 5.03 -1.74 4.17
C THR A 155 3.81 -0.93 4.58
N ALA A 156 2.81 -0.84 3.69
CA ALA A 156 1.54 -0.17 3.98
C ALA A 156 0.47 -1.20 4.39
N ASN A 157 -0.35 -0.86 5.39
CA ASN A 157 -1.51 -1.67 5.76
C ASN A 157 -2.79 -0.96 5.31
N CYS A 158 -3.37 -1.37 4.18
CA CYS A 158 -4.64 -0.83 3.69
C CYS A 158 -5.83 -1.60 4.29
N TYR A 159 -6.85 -0.87 4.75
CA TYR A 159 -8.04 -1.45 5.38
C TYR A 159 -9.32 -1.06 4.65
N CYS A 160 -10.26 -2.00 4.56
CA CYS A 160 -11.62 -1.76 4.08
C CYS A 160 -12.63 -1.71 5.23
N PHE A 161 -13.33 -0.60 5.37
CA PHE A 161 -14.45 -0.47 6.30
C PHE A 161 -15.70 -0.05 5.54
N HIS A 162 -16.82 -0.73 5.78
CA HIS A 162 -18.11 -0.38 5.21
C HIS A 162 -18.85 0.58 6.15
N PRO A 163 -19.40 1.69 5.62
CA PRO A 163 -20.11 2.68 6.44
C PRO A 163 -21.25 2.10 7.29
N ILE A 164 -21.92 1.05 6.80
CA ILE A 164 -23.02 0.41 7.53
C ILE A 164 -22.57 -0.20 8.87
N TYR A 165 -21.38 -0.80 8.94
CA TYR A 165 -20.87 -1.42 10.17
C TYR A 165 -20.21 -0.41 11.11
N LEU A 166 -19.66 0.68 10.56
CA LEU A 166 -19.19 1.82 11.36
C LEU A 166 -20.35 2.55 12.04
N ALA A 167 -21.47 2.73 11.34
CA ALA A 167 -22.65 3.41 11.87
C ALA A 167 -23.57 2.50 12.69
N ALA A 168 -23.38 1.17 12.62
CA ALA A 168 -24.32 0.18 13.15
C ALA A 168 -24.63 0.37 14.64
N ARG A 169 -23.63 0.65 15.48
CA ARG A 169 -23.82 0.88 16.92
C ARG A 169 -24.71 2.10 17.17
N LYS A 170 -24.42 3.22 16.52
CA LYS A 170 -25.20 4.47 16.63
C LYS A 170 -26.63 4.31 16.11
N LEU A 171 -26.79 3.58 15.01
CA LEU A 171 -28.07 3.33 14.35
C LEU A 171 -28.84 2.14 14.95
N LYS A 172 -28.29 1.46 15.97
CA LYS A 172 -28.85 0.25 16.59
C LYS A 172 -29.21 -0.84 15.56
N LYS A 173 -28.37 -1.01 14.54
CA LYS A 173 -28.57 -2.05 13.51
C LYS A 173 -28.13 -3.41 14.06
N PRO A 174 -28.85 -4.50 13.77
CA PRO A 174 -28.54 -5.84 14.27
C PRO A 174 -27.42 -6.51 13.45
N VAL A 175 -26.29 -5.84 13.33
CA VAL A 175 -25.07 -6.30 12.64
C VAL A 175 -23.87 -6.07 13.56
N TYR A 176 -22.69 -6.60 13.21
CA TYR A 176 -21.48 -6.35 13.99
C TYR A 176 -21.03 -4.88 13.89
N TYR A 177 -20.22 -4.47 14.87
CA TYR A 177 -19.74 -3.10 15.03
C TYR A 177 -18.24 -3.04 14.77
N THR A 178 -17.78 -1.98 14.13
CA THR A 178 -16.35 -1.81 13.78
C THR A 178 -15.80 -0.43 14.14
N ASP A 179 -16.62 0.41 14.77
CA ASP A 179 -16.29 1.79 15.11
C ASP A 179 -15.19 1.88 16.19
N THR A 180 -15.15 0.93 17.14
CA THR A 180 -14.10 0.89 18.15
C THR A 180 -12.79 0.43 17.54
N LEU A 181 -12.81 -0.59 16.67
CA LEU A 181 -11.60 -1.04 15.97
C LEU A 181 -10.97 0.10 15.16
N LEU A 182 -11.75 0.81 14.34
CA LEU A 182 -11.22 1.92 13.54
C LEU A 182 -10.59 3.00 14.43
N ARG A 183 -11.25 3.36 15.55
CA ARG A 183 -10.71 4.34 16.51
C ARG A 183 -9.39 3.88 17.11
N LYS A 184 -9.32 2.62 17.56
CA LYS A 184 -8.10 2.05 18.15
C LYS A 184 -6.95 2.03 17.15
N LEU A 185 -7.23 1.64 15.91
CA LEU A 185 -6.25 1.64 14.82
C LEU A 185 -5.69 3.04 14.54
N VAL A 186 -6.55 4.05 14.42
CA VAL A 186 -6.13 5.43 14.17
C VAL A 186 -5.32 5.99 15.34
N ASN A 187 -5.73 5.71 16.58
CA ASN A 187 -4.99 6.15 17.76
C ASN A 187 -3.61 5.50 17.84
N HIS A 188 -3.54 4.18 17.64
CA HIS A 188 -2.27 3.43 17.65
C HIS A 188 -1.33 3.90 16.55
N ALA A 189 -1.85 4.11 15.33
CA ALA A 189 -1.08 4.68 14.22
C ALA A 189 -0.46 6.03 14.60
N ARG A 190 -1.25 6.93 15.20
CA ARG A 190 -0.75 8.23 15.67
C ARG A 190 0.30 8.09 16.77
N GLU A 191 0.08 7.23 17.76
CA GLU A 191 1.03 6.98 18.86
C GLU A 191 2.37 6.43 18.36
N ARG A 192 2.32 5.60 17.32
CA ARG A 192 3.50 5.04 16.65
C ARG A 192 4.16 5.97 15.62
N GLY A 193 3.59 7.15 15.38
CA GLY A 193 4.07 8.08 14.35
C GLY A 193 3.82 7.60 12.91
N ALA A 194 2.92 6.64 12.69
CA ALA A 194 2.57 6.15 11.37
C ALA A 194 1.67 7.14 10.62
N GLY A 195 2.04 7.46 9.38
CA GLY A 195 1.22 8.29 8.50
C GLY A 195 -0.09 7.59 8.11
N ILE A 196 -1.19 8.33 8.15
CA ILE A 196 -2.49 7.90 7.62
C ILE A 196 -2.74 8.67 6.33
N ILE A 197 -2.81 7.95 5.22
CA ILE A 197 -2.90 8.53 3.88
C ILE A 197 -4.06 7.90 3.10
N GLY A 198 -4.71 8.69 2.25
CA GLY A 198 -5.72 8.19 1.32
C GLY A 198 -5.09 7.36 0.20
N ILE A 199 -5.82 6.36 -0.31
CA ILE A 199 -5.30 5.45 -1.34
C ILE A 199 -4.92 6.17 -2.66
N ASN A 200 -5.63 7.24 -3.04
CA ASN A 200 -5.24 8.09 -4.18
C ASN A 200 -3.88 8.77 -3.95
N SER A 201 -3.67 9.33 -2.76
CA SER A 201 -2.40 9.97 -2.41
C SER A 201 -1.26 8.95 -2.34
N TRP A 202 -1.53 7.73 -1.88
CA TRP A 202 -0.56 6.63 -1.91
C TRP A 202 -0.20 6.20 -3.34
N ASN A 203 -1.18 6.06 -4.24
CA ASN A 203 -0.93 5.83 -5.67
C ASN A 203 -0.06 6.94 -6.28
N ASN A 204 -0.39 8.21 -6.00
CA ASN A 204 0.34 9.34 -6.54
C ASN A 204 1.80 9.35 -6.04
N PHE A 205 2.01 9.15 -4.75
CA PHE A 205 3.35 9.02 -4.18
C PHE A 205 4.11 7.86 -4.82
N TRP A 206 3.50 6.67 -4.92
CA TRP A 206 4.17 5.49 -5.45
C TRP A 206 4.61 5.68 -6.90
N ARG A 207 3.73 6.22 -7.75
CA ARG A 207 4.04 6.52 -9.15
C ARG A 207 5.11 7.60 -9.27
N ALA A 208 5.06 8.64 -8.45
CA ALA A 208 6.09 9.69 -8.46
C ALA A 208 7.44 9.14 -7.99
N ARG A 209 7.45 8.26 -6.98
CA ARG A 209 8.64 7.53 -6.52
C ARG A 209 9.24 6.64 -7.62
N GLU A 210 8.41 5.90 -8.37
CA GLU A 210 8.91 5.05 -9.47
C GLU A 210 9.48 5.85 -10.64
N ASN A 211 9.01 7.08 -10.83
CA ASN A 211 9.51 7.98 -11.87
C ASN A 211 10.75 8.77 -11.45
N ALA A 212 11.12 8.76 -10.16
CA ALA A 212 12.34 9.41 -9.70
C ALA A 212 13.57 8.62 -10.20
N GLU A 213 14.51 9.33 -10.82
CA GLU A 213 15.71 8.75 -11.42
C GLU A 213 16.95 9.23 -10.67
N VAL A 214 17.83 8.30 -10.32
CA VAL A 214 19.18 8.60 -9.84
C VAL A 214 20.10 8.66 -11.07
N GLU A 215 20.49 9.87 -11.49
CA GLU A 215 21.25 10.08 -12.74
C GLU A 215 22.73 9.71 -12.61
N SER A 216 23.33 10.02 -11.46
CA SER A 216 24.74 9.74 -11.20
C SER A 216 24.94 9.38 -9.74
N ILE A 217 25.90 8.49 -9.51
CA ILE A 217 26.39 8.10 -8.18
C ILE A 217 27.91 8.16 -8.24
N GLU A 218 28.50 9.06 -7.47
CA GLU A 218 29.93 9.31 -7.42
C GLU A 218 30.42 9.07 -5.99
N TRP A 219 31.48 8.28 -5.86
CA TRP A 219 32.14 8.06 -4.58
C TRP A 219 33.53 8.71 -4.60
N ASN A 220 33.76 9.62 -3.66
CA ASN A 220 35.05 10.22 -3.43
C ASN A 220 35.75 9.50 -2.26
N MET A 221 36.80 8.75 -2.59
CA MET A 221 37.60 8.01 -1.60
C MET A 221 38.31 8.93 -0.59
N GLU A 222 38.87 10.05 -1.05
CA GLU A 222 39.66 10.97 -0.20
C GLU A 222 38.78 11.65 0.85
N GLU A 223 37.59 12.08 0.43
CA GLU A 223 36.62 12.75 1.30
C GLU A 223 35.72 11.77 2.06
N SER A 224 35.75 10.48 1.70
CA SER A 224 34.77 9.49 2.18
C SER A 224 33.34 10.00 1.98
N SER A 225 33.02 10.42 0.77
CA SER A 225 31.73 11.03 0.44
C SER A 225 31.06 10.36 -0.76
N LEU A 226 29.75 10.14 -0.64
CA LEU A 226 28.88 9.70 -1.71
C LEU A 226 28.07 10.90 -2.20
N LYS A 227 28.09 11.16 -3.49
CA LYS A 227 27.26 12.19 -4.12
C LYS A 227 26.33 11.54 -5.14
N CYS A 228 25.05 11.84 -5.07
CA CYS A 228 24.11 11.45 -6.10
C CYS A 228 23.25 12.62 -6.57
N ARG A 229 22.89 12.58 -7.85
CA ARG A 229 21.94 13.50 -8.46
C ARG A 229 20.64 12.76 -8.70
N VAL A 230 19.55 13.35 -8.23
CA VAL A 230 18.22 12.76 -8.35
C VAL A 230 17.30 13.77 -9.01
N LYS A 231 16.55 13.31 -10.01
CA LYS A 231 15.52 14.10 -10.67
C LYS A 231 14.19 13.37 -10.60
N SER A 232 13.11 14.11 -10.72
CA SER A 232 11.79 13.49 -10.89
C SER A 232 10.99 14.26 -11.94
N PRO A 233 10.46 13.60 -12.99
CA PRO A 233 9.64 14.26 -14.00
C PRO A 233 8.31 14.74 -13.41
N THR A 234 7.85 14.11 -12.34
CA THR A 234 6.69 14.49 -11.54
C THR A 234 7.13 14.92 -10.15
N GLY A 235 6.55 15.97 -9.59
CA GLY A 235 6.86 16.34 -8.20
C GLY A 235 6.57 15.19 -7.24
N VAL A 236 7.45 14.99 -6.25
CA VAL A 236 7.27 14.00 -5.18
C VAL A 236 7.59 14.65 -3.84
N GLU A 237 6.65 14.54 -2.92
CA GLU A 237 6.83 14.99 -1.54
C GLU A 237 7.33 13.82 -0.69
N SER A 238 8.26 14.12 0.21
CA SER A 238 8.78 13.20 1.22
C SER A 238 9.33 11.89 0.64
N LEU A 239 10.05 11.95 -0.48
CA LEU A 239 10.74 10.77 -1.03
C LEU A 239 11.85 10.34 -0.06
N THR A 240 11.75 9.11 0.45
CA THR A 240 12.69 8.57 1.41
C THR A 240 13.97 8.07 0.75
N PHE A 241 15.11 8.53 1.27
CA PHE A 241 16.43 8.03 0.98
C PHE A 241 17.04 7.38 2.23
N ILE A 242 17.88 6.38 2.01
CA ILE A 242 18.67 5.74 3.06
C ILE A 242 20.13 5.69 2.64
N ALA A 243 21.01 5.93 3.58
CA ALA A 243 22.45 5.73 3.43
C ALA A 243 22.98 4.97 4.64
N PRO A 244 24.05 4.16 4.52
CA PRO A 244 24.69 3.55 5.67
C PRO A 244 25.00 4.61 6.73
N LEU A 245 24.68 4.33 7.99
CA LEU A 245 24.90 5.28 9.08
C LEU A 245 26.39 5.52 9.35
N GLU A 246 27.20 4.49 9.14
CA GLU A 246 28.64 4.52 9.35
C GLU A 246 29.40 3.88 8.18
N PHE A 247 30.60 4.41 7.93
CA PHE A 247 31.58 3.87 6.99
C PHE A 247 32.98 4.12 7.54
N ASP A 248 33.79 3.07 7.68
CA ASP A 248 35.17 3.14 8.20
C ASP A 248 35.28 3.87 9.56
N GLY A 249 34.34 3.59 10.47
CA GLY A 249 34.27 4.20 11.82
C GLY A 249 33.94 5.70 11.81
N LYS A 250 33.55 6.25 10.67
CA LYS A 250 33.05 7.61 10.50
C LYS A 250 31.53 7.56 10.30
N ARG A 251 30.85 8.59 10.78
CA ARG A 251 29.39 8.67 10.78
C ARG A 251 28.87 9.56 9.67
N ALA A 252 27.69 9.22 9.15
CA ALA A 252 27.04 9.94 8.06
C ALA A 252 26.62 11.37 8.49
N GLU A 253 26.95 12.33 7.63
CA GLU A 253 26.41 13.68 7.57
C GLU A 253 25.72 13.82 6.21
N VAL A 254 24.44 14.20 6.20
CA VAL A 254 23.64 14.29 4.97
C VAL A 254 23.48 15.74 4.58
N LEU A 255 23.76 16.06 3.32
CA LEU A 255 23.50 17.34 2.70
C LEU A 255 22.56 17.18 1.51
N VAL A 256 21.61 18.09 1.38
CA VAL A 256 20.73 18.23 0.21
C VAL A 256 20.93 19.63 -0.36
N ASP A 257 21.37 19.71 -1.61
CA ASP A 257 21.78 20.95 -2.28
C ASP A 257 22.75 21.79 -1.44
N GLY A 258 23.72 21.10 -0.83
CA GLY A 258 24.74 21.70 0.03
C GLY A 258 24.27 22.15 1.41
N ARG A 259 23.00 21.89 1.78
CA ARG A 259 22.45 22.22 3.11
C ARG A 259 22.33 20.98 3.96
N GLU A 260 22.73 21.08 5.22
CA GLU A 260 22.59 19.99 6.19
C GLU A 260 21.13 19.53 6.29
N LYS A 261 20.93 18.21 6.21
CA LYS A 261 19.64 17.56 6.30
C LYS A 261 19.65 16.62 7.49
N LYS A 262 18.72 16.83 8.42
CA LYS A 262 18.48 15.90 9.51
C LYS A 262 17.95 14.59 8.98
N PHE A 263 18.39 13.51 9.61
CA PHE A 263 17.93 12.15 9.35
C PHE A 263 17.53 11.47 10.65
N GLU A 264 16.73 10.42 10.53
CA GLU A 264 16.43 9.47 11.59
C GLU A 264 17.35 8.26 11.46
N GLU A 265 17.82 7.73 12.57
CA GLU A 265 18.54 6.46 12.58
C GLU A 265 17.54 5.32 12.51
N ALA A 266 17.69 4.47 11.50
CA ALA A 266 16.82 3.33 11.29
C ALA A 266 17.65 2.05 11.15
N ARG A 267 17.23 1.00 11.86
CA ARG A 267 17.80 -0.33 11.69
C ARG A 267 16.94 -1.15 10.74
N ILE A 268 17.45 -1.45 9.56
CA ILE A 268 16.71 -2.12 8.48
C ILE A 268 17.47 -3.39 8.10
N LEU A 269 16.80 -4.56 8.19
CA LEU A 269 17.38 -5.87 7.84
C LEU A 269 18.76 -6.14 8.47
N GLY A 270 18.99 -5.63 9.67
CA GLY A 270 20.22 -5.83 10.45
C GLY A 270 21.30 -4.76 10.29
N GLY A 271 21.17 -3.84 9.31
CA GLY A 271 22.07 -2.70 9.14
C GLY A 271 21.50 -1.41 9.71
N ASP A 272 22.38 -0.48 10.09
CA ASP A 272 22.01 0.84 10.60
C ASP A 272 22.15 1.89 9.49
N TYR A 273 21.12 2.71 9.32
CA TYR A 273 21.00 3.66 8.23
C TYR A 273 20.62 5.05 8.74
N ALA A 274 21.15 6.07 8.07
CA ALA A 274 20.62 7.42 8.09
C ALA A 274 19.45 7.47 7.09
N MET A 275 18.23 7.65 7.59
CA MET A 275 17.00 7.74 6.80
C MET A 275 16.48 9.17 6.79
N PHE A 276 16.26 9.74 5.61
CA PHE A 276 15.78 11.12 5.47
C PHE A 276 14.85 11.26 4.27
N THR A 277 13.97 12.25 4.31
CA THR A 277 13.03 12.52 3.23
C THR A 277 13.39 13.79 2.48
N VAL A 278 13.19 13.81 1.16
CA VAL A 278 13.42 15.00 0.33
C VAL A 278 12.20 15.25 -0.55
N ASP A 279 11.82 16.52 -0.67
CA ASP A 279 10.83 16.96 -1.63
C ASP A 279 11.53 17.32 -2.93
N ILE A 280 11.08 16.75 -4.05
CA ILE A 280 11.61 17.03 -5.39
C ILE A 280 10.49 17.65 -6.19
N LYS A 281 10.65 18.88 -6.67
CA LYS A 281 9.63 19.48 -7.53
C LYS A 281 9.72 18.90 -8.95
N ALA A 282 8.62 19.03 -9.68
CA ALA A 282 8.53 18.50 -11.04
C ALA A 282 9.64 19.08 -11.94
N ALA A 283 10.38 18.20 -12.62
CA ALA A 283 11.49 18.52 -13.50
C ALA A 283 12.66 19.28 -12.82
N GLU A 284 12.71 19.31 -11.49
CA GLU A 284 13.88 19.78 -10.75
C GLU A 284 14.85 18.60 -10.49
N GLU A 285 16.13 18.92 -10.46
CA GLU A 285 17.21 18.05 -10.02
C GLU A 285 17.64 18.51 -8.63
N ILE A 286 17.89 17.54 -7.74
CA ILE A 286 18.51 17.76 -6.44
C ILE A 286 19.84 17.01 -6.39
N THR A 287 20.76 17.54 -5.59
CA THR A 287 22.00 16.88 -5.22
C THR A 287 21.92 16.40 -3.79
N ILE A 288 22.14 15.11 -3.57
CA ILE A 288 22.30 14.53 -2.24
C ILE A 288 23.77 14.18 -2.06
N GLU A 289 24.34 14.60 -0.94
CA GLU A 289 25.71 14.26 -0.55
C GLU A 289 25.69 13.64 0.84
N VAL A 290 26.35 12.50 1.00
CA VAL A 290 26.55 11.83 2.28
C VAL A 290 28.04 11.80 2.56
N LYS A 291 28.48 12.57 3.56
CA LYS A 291 29.87 12.59 4.01
C LYS A 291 30.02 11.70 5.23
N TYR A 292 31.10 10.95 5.29
CA TYR A 292 31.44 10.18 6.48
C TYR A 292 32.55 10.90 7.23
N ALA A 293 32.19 11.54 8.35
CA ALA A 293 33.10 12.33 9.18
C ALA A 293 33.26 11.70 10.57
N LYS A 294 34.37 12.00 11.26
CA LYS A 294 34.53 11.56 12.66
C LYS A 294 33.52 12.31 13.51
N PRO A 295 32.80 11.65 14.45
CA PRO A 295 31.90 12.35 15.34
C PRO A 295 32.66 13.44 16.10
N PRO A 296 32.06 14.62 16.33
CA PRO A 296 32.67 15.65 17.16
C PRO A 296 32.98 15.02 18.53
N ARG A 297 34.21 15.18 19.01
CA ARG A 297 34.61 14.70 20.34
C ARG A 297 33.65 15.30 21.38
N GLN A 298 32.93 14.43 22.08
CA GLN A 298 32.20 14.80 23.30
C GLN A 298 33.17 15.21 24.41
#